data_AF-A0A7J8YGF4-F1
#
_entry.id   AF-A0A7J8YGF4-F1
#
_cell.length_a   1.000
_cell.length_b   1.000
_cell.length_c   1.000
_cell.angle_alpha   90.00
_cell.angle_beta   90.00
_cell.angle_gamma   90.00
#
_symmetry.space_group_name_H-M   'P 1'
#
loop_
_entity.id
_entity.type
_entity.pdbx_description
1 polymer ?
#
loop_
_entity_poly.entity_id
_entity_poly.type
_entity_poly.pdbx_seq_one_letter_code
_entity_poly.pdbx_strand_id
1 'polypeptide(L)'
;MKTPIICGREPTSSEEEKKLAAERSSELSAIVNQFILRRTNALLSNHLPPKIVEVVCCKLTPLQSELYNHFIHSKNVKKVITEETKQTKILAYITALKKLCNHPKLIYDTIKSGSPGTTGFEDCMRFFPPEISGSWTGGDGAWVELSGKMHVLARLLAHLRQRTDDRIVLVSNYTQTLDLFAQLCRERRYPYLRLDGTTSISKRQKLVNRFNDSTKDEFVFLLSSKAGGCGLNLIGGNRLVLFDPDWNPANDKQAAARVWRDGQKKRVYIYRFLSTGTIEEKVYQRQMSKEGLQKVIQQEQVDSVKGQGNVFSTEDLRDLFTFYDNVRSEIHEKMNCNRCKNDGSENIGEQERCESENGSSGSDQEVSDIGGFAGIAGCLDKLKSSEKQVGSPLEEDLISWGHHFLSESVPDAILQASAGGE
;
A
#
# COMPACT_ATOMS: atom_id res chain seq x y z
N MET A 1 9.97 38.37 4.65
CA MET A 1 9.39 37.10 5.14
C MET A 1 10.36 35.92 5.09
N LYS A 2 11.09 35.69 3.99
CA LYS A 2 11.96 34.50 3.84
C LYS A 2 13.12 34.39 4.85
N THR A 3 13.89 35.46 5.04
CA THR A 3 15.11 35.42 5.88
C THR A 3 14.82 35.08 7.35
N PRO A 4 13.83 35.71 8.03
CA PRO A 4 13.49 35.34 9.40
C PRO A 4 13.03 33.89 9.57
N ILE A 5 12.27 33.35 8.59
CA ILE A 5 11.81 31.95 8.61
C ILE A 5 12.98 30.97 8.51
N ILE A 6 14.01 31.29 7.73
CA ILE A 6 15.20 30.45 7.61
C ILE A 6 16.03 30.54 8.89
N CYS A 7 16.27 31.76 9.39
CA CYS A 7 17.05 31.98 10.61
C CYS A 7 16.46 31.25 11.82
N GLY A 8 15.15 31.34 12.09
CA GLY A 8 14.54 30.64 13.22
C GLY A 8 14.36 29.13 13.04
N ARG A 9 14.78 28.56 11.90
CA ARG A 9 14.82 27.09 11.68
C ARG A 9 16.21 26.51 11.94
N GLU A 10 17.22 27.34 12.16
CA GLU A 10 18.56 26.86 12.47
C GLU A 10 18.60 26.22 13.86
N PRO A 11 19.36 25.13 14.08
CA PRO A 11 19.45 24.49 15.39
C PRO A 11 19.95 25.41 16.52
N THR A 12 20.71 26.45 16.16
CA THR A 12 21.30 27.44 17.08
C THR A 12 20.44 28.69 17.28
N SER A 13 19.19 28.71 16.78
CA SER A 13 18.30 29.87 16.87
C SER A 13 17.96 30.20 18.32
N SER A 14 18.00 31.49 18.65
CA SER A 14 17.45 32.01 19.90
C SER A 14 15.92 31.88 19.94
N GLU A 15 15.33 31.92 21.13
CA GLU A 15 13.87 31.87 21.31
C GLU A 15 13.16 33.06 20.62
N GLU A 16 13.82 34.23 20.55
CA GLU A 16 13.31 35.39 19.83
C GLU A 16 13.25 35.17 18.31
N GLU A 17 14.29 34.54 17.75
CA GLU A 17 14.34 34.20 16.31
C GLU A 17 13.31 33.13 15.94
N LYS A 18 13.10 32.12 16.80
CA LYS A 18 12.05 31.11 16.60
C LYS A 18 10.66 31.74 16.61
N LYS A 19 10.39 32.64 17.56
CA LYS A 19 9.12 33.37 17.64
C LYS A 19 8.89 34.23 16.40
N LEU A 20 9.90 34.98 15.96
CA LEU A 20 9.82 35.79 14.74
C LEU A 20 9.61 34.92 13.49
N ALA A 21 10.23 33.74 13.41
CA ALA A 21 10.03 32.80 12.32
C ALA A 21 8.59 32.25 12.29
N ALA A 22 8.01 31.93 13.45
CA ALA A 22 6.62 31.48 13.56
C ALA A 22 5.63 32.56 13.10
N GLU A 23 5.80 33.80 13.56
CA GLU A 23 4.98 34.94 13.13
C GLU A 23 5.03 35.16 11.62
N ARG A 24 6.24 35.15 11.03
CA ARG A 24 6.41 35.33 9.57
C ARG A 24 5.91 34.15 8.76
N SER A 25 5.98 32.93 9.29
CA SER A 25 5.43 31.74 8.66
C SER A 25 3.90 31.75 8.66
N SER A 26 3.28 32.25 9.75
CA SER A 26 1.83 32.40 9.87
C SER A 26 1.30 33.50 8.94
N GLU A 27 1.99 34.64 8.88
CA GLU A 27 1.68 35.75 7.95
C GLU A 27 1.75 35.27 6.48
N LEU A 28 2.79 34.53 6.13
CA LEU A 28 2.93 33.94 4.80
C LEU A 28 1.82 32.93 4.50
N SER A 29 1.49 32.06 5.47
CA SER A 29 0.39 31.09 5.34
C SER A 29 -0.95 31.79 5.11
N ALA A 30 -1.25 32.86 5.85
CA ALA A 30 -2.47 33.65 5.70
C ALA A 30 -2.58 34.27 4.30
N ILE A 31 -1.50 34.86 3.79
CA ILE A 31 -1.46 35.41 2.43
C ILE A 31 -1.66 34.29 1.41
N VAL A 32 -0.91 33.19 1.53
CA VAL A 32 -0.97 32.08 0.57
C VAL A 32 -2.36 31.43 0.57
N ASN A 33 -3.01 31.26 1.71
CA ASN A 33 -4.35 30.69 1.82
C ASN A 33 -5.43 31.53 1.15
N GLN A 34 -5.23 32.85 0.96
CA GLN A 34 -6.14 33.69 0.15
C GLN A 34 -6.11 33.31 -1.34
N PHE A 35 -5.03 32.68 -1.81
CA PHE A 35 -4.85 32.29 -3.21
C PHE A 35 -4.88 30.78 -3.44
N ILE A 36 -4.89 29.96 -2.38
CA ILE A 36 -4.99 28.50 -2.48
C ILE A 36 -6.44 28.06 -2.31
N LEU A 37 -7.02 27.52 -3.39
CA LEU A 37 -8.23 26.73 -3.30
C LEU A 37 -7.89 25.25 -3.10
N ARG A 38 -8.19 24.71 -1.91
CA ARG A 38 -8.04 23.28 -1.62
C ARG A 38 -9.41 22.63 -1.44
N ARG A 39 -9.80 21.77 -2.37
CA ARG A 39 -10.99 20.91 -2.25
C ARG A 39 -10.55 19.49 -1.92
N THR A 40 -11.17 18.89 -0.91
CA THR A 40 -10.89 17.51 -0.51
C THR A 40 -11.75 16.53 -1.31
N ASN A 41 -11.30 15.28 -1.42
CA ASN A 41 -12.05 14.21 -2.07
C ASN A 41 -13.40 13.90 -1.38
N ALA A 42 -13.66 14.42 -0.18
CA ALA A 42 -14.92 14.28 0.53
C ALA A 42 -16.12 14.89 -0.22
N LEU A 43 -15.89 15.84 -1.13
CA LEU A 43 -16.95 16.36 -1.99
C LEU A 43 -17.33 15.39 -3.12
N LEU A 44 -16.43 14.48 -3.50
CA LEU A 44 -16.66 13.52 -4.58
C LEU A 44 -17.50 12.32 -4.13
N SER A 45 -17.44 11.95 -2.84
CA SER A 45 -18.18 10.79 -2.32
C SER A 45 -19.71 10.92 -2.44
N ASN A 46 -20.23 12.13 -2.57
CA ASN A 46 -21.67 12.37 -2.77
C ASN A 46 -22.14 12.06 -4.20
N HIS A 47 -21.21 11.96 -5.17
CA HIS A 47 -21.53 11.86 -6.59
C HIS A 47 -20.90 10.64 -7.27
N LEU A 48 -19.94 9.98 -6.62
CA LEU A 48 -19.30 8.77 -7.11
C LEU A 48 -19.88 7.53 -6.41
N PRO A 49 -19.87 6.37 -7.09
CA PRO A 49 -20.18 5.10 -6.45
C PRO A 49 -19.28 4.87 -5.22
N PRO A 50 -19.76 4.10 -4.23
CA PRO A 50 -18.98 3.84 -3.03
C PRO A 50 -17.69 3.11 -3.38
N LYS A 51 -16.66 3.40 -2.61
CA LYS A 51 -15.36 2.74 -2.70
C LYS A 51 -15.00 2.09 -1.37
N ILE A 52 -14.22 1.04 -1.44
CA ILE A 52 -13.53 0.45 -0.29
C ILE A 52 -12.03 0.42 -0.57
N VAL A 53 -11.24 0.66 0.47
CA VAL A 53 -9.78 0.59 0.44
C VAL A 53 -9.35 -0.46 1.44
N GLU A 54 -8.59 -1.45 0.98
CA GLU A 54 -8.20 -2.62 1.75
C GLU A 54 -6.68 -2.75 1.75
N VAL A 55 -6.07 -2.76 2.94
CA VAL A 55 -4.64 -3.05 3.10
C VAL A 55 -4.50 -4.55 3.29
N VAL A 56 -3.91 -5.23 2.30
CA VAL A 56 -3.80 -6.69 2.25
C VAL A 56 -2.38 -7.10 2.62
N CYS A 57 -2.22 -7.60 3.85
CA CYS A 57 -0.95 -8.12 4.35
C CYS A 57 -0.73 -9.55 3.82
N CYS A 58 0.22 -9.69 2.91
CA CYS A 58 0.58 -10.95 2.27
C CYS A 58 1.81 -11.53 2.98
N LYS A 59 1.74 -12.78 3.46
CA LYS A 59 2.89 -13.45 4.06
C LYS A 59 3.97 -13.73 3.01
N LEU A 60 5.25 -13.63 3.39
CA LEU A 60 6.34 -14.08 2.52
C LEU A 60 6.30 -15.62 2.40
N THR A 61 6.68 -16.12 1.23
CA THR A 61 6.88 -17.56 1.03
C THR A 61 8.14 -18.05 1.75
N PRO A 62 8.31 -19.36 2.01
CA PRO A 62 9.54 -19.88 2.62
C PRO A 62 10.81 -19.42 1.90
N LEU A 63 10.81 -19.46 0.55
CA LEU A 63 11.92 -18.97 -0.27
C LEU A 63 12.17 -17.46 -0.07
N GLN A 64 11.11 -16.65 -0.04
CA GLN A 64 11.25 -15.21 0.21
C GLN A 64 11.82 -14.94 1.60
N SER A 65 11.33 -15.62 2.63
CA SER A 65 11.80 -15.49 4.01
C SER A 65 13.29 -15.89 4.15
N GLU A 66 13.72 -16.98 3.52
CA GLU A 66 15.14 -17.39 3.50
C GLU A 66 16.02 -16.35 2.82
N LEU A 67 15.63 -15.89 1.63
CA LEU A 67 16.37 -14.86 0.88
C LEU A 67 16.43 -13.54 1.64
N TYR A 68 15.33 -13.14 2.28
CA TYR A 68 15.24 -11.90 3.04
C TYR A 68 16.15 -11.95 4.27
N ASN A 69 16.05 -13.04 5.05
CA ASN A 69 16.89 -13.26 6.22
C ASN A 69 18.37 -13.32 5.86
N HIS A 70 18.73 -14.02 4.78
CA HIS A 70 20.11 -14.07 4.32
C HIS A 70 20.64 -12.66 3.98
N PHE A 71 19.84 -11.87 3.27
CA PHE A 71 20.22 -10.53 2.83
C PHE A 71 20.47 -9.58 4.02
N ILE A 72 19.51 -9.48 4.96
CA ILE A 72 19.63 -8.54 6.08
C ILE A 72 20.76 -8.90 7.06
N HIS A 73 21.13 -10.18 7.14
CA HIS A 73 22.25 -10.65 7.98
C HIS A 73 23.61 -10.62 7.27
N SER A 74 23.65 -10.26 5.99
CA SER A 74 24.88 -10.17 5.21
C SER A 74 25.86 -9.16 5.80
N LYS A 75 27.16 -9.42 5.65
CA LYS A 75 28.22 -8.50 6.11
C LYS A 75 28.07 -7.11 5.48
N ASN A 76 27.58 -7.04 4.24
CA ASN A 76 27.36 -5.82 3.49
C ASN A 76 26.27 -4.93 4.10
N VAL A 77 25.14 -5.51 4.50
CA VAL A 77 24.06 -4.76 5.16
C VAL A 77 24.48 -4.33 6.56
N LYS A 78 25.11 -5.22 7.33
CA LYS A 78 25.62 -4.89 8.68
C LYS A 78 26.59 -3.70 8.65
N LYS A 79 27.55 -3.69 7.72
CA LYS A 79 28.49 -2.58 7.55
C LYS A 79 27.78 -1.27 7.20
N VAL A 80 26.79 -1.31 6.32
CA VAL A 80 26.04 -0.11 5.91
C VAL A 80 25.21 0.48 7.06
N ILE A 81 24.79 -0.34 8.02
CA ILE A 81 24.07 0.10 9.22
C ILE A 81 25.03 0.73 10.27
N THR A 82 26.26 0.23 10.36
CA THR A 82 27.23 0.62 11.42
C THR A 82 28.21 1.71 10.99
N GLU A 83 28.68 1.65 9.76
CA GLU A 83 29.60 2.63 9.17
C GLU A 83 28.74 3.65 8.42
N GLU A 84 28.94 4.96 8.64
CA GLU A 84 28.30 6.07 7.91
C GLU A 84 28.63 6.02 6.40
N THR A 85 28.13 4.98 5.74
CA THR A 85 28.47 4.62 4.38
C THR A 85 27.61 5.44 3.42
N LYS A 86 28.17 5.76 2.25
CA LYS A 86 27.50 6.53 1.18
C LYS A 86 26.03 6.09 0.98
N GLN A 87 25.11 7.05 1.12
CA GLN A 87 23.64 6.87 1.01
C GLN A 87 23.18 6.11 -0.24
N THR A 88 23.96 6.17 -1.34
CA THR A 88 23.65 5.49 -2.60
C THR A 88 23.60 3.96 -2.48
N LYS A 89 24.41 3.35 -1.59
CA LYS A 89 24.38 1.89 -1.37
C LYS A 89 23.13 1.45 -0.61
N ILE A 90 22.66 2.25 0.34
CA ILE A 90 21.44 1.98 1.12
C ILE A 90 20.21 1.88 0.21
N LEU A 91 20.06 2.83 -0.71
CA LEU A 91 18.93 2.85 -1.64
C LEU A 91 18.92 1.63 -2.57
N ALA A 92 20.09 1.12 -2.95
CA ALA A 92 20.19 -0.12 -3.72
C ALA A 92 19.68 -1.32 -2.91
N TYR A 93 20.05 -1.43 -1.63
CA TYR A 93 19.61 -2.51 -0.74
C TYR A 93 18.11 -2.46 -0.44
N ILE A 94 17.56 -1.27 -0.22
CA ILE A 94 16.12 -1.06 -0.10
C ILE A 94 15.41 -1.51 -1.38
N THR A 95 15.94 -1.12 -2.54
CA THR A 95 15.39 -1.51 -3.84
C THR A 95 15.41 -3.03 -4.04
N ALA A 96 16.50 -3.67 -3.61
CA ALA A 96 16.66 -5.12 -3.58
C ALA A 96 15.59 -5.81 -2.73
N LEU A 97 15.38 -5.39 -1.48
CA LEU A 97 14.34 -5.97 -0.63
C LEU A 97 12.93 -5.76 -1.21
N LYS A 98 12.62 -4.57 -1.72
CA LYS A 98 11.34 -4.31 -2.39
C LYS A 98 11.11 -5.22 -3.61
N LYS A 99 12.16 -5.48 -4.41
CA LYS A 99 12.09 -6.45 -5.51
C LYS A 99 11.84 -7.87 -5.01
N LEU A 100 12.48 -8.28 -3.92
CA LEU A 100 12.27 -9.60 -3.32
C LEU A 100 10.83 -9.77 -2.82
N CYS A 101 10.28 -8.76 -2.14
CA CYS A 101 8.88 -8.73 -1.71
C CYS A 101 7.92 -8.87 -2.89
N ASN A 102 8.23 -8.24 -4.04
CA ASN A 102 7.47 -8.41 -5.27
C ASN A 102 7.57 -9.84 -5.81
N HIS A 103 8.79 -10.35 -6.04
CA HIS A 103 9.00 -11.71 -6.50
C HIS A 103 10.49 -12.16 -6.43
N PRO A 104 10.81 -13.40 -5.98
CA PRO A 104 12.19 -13.94 -6.00
C PRO A 104 12.86 -13.92 -7.39
N LYS A 105 12.07 -14.16 -8.44
CA LYS A 105 12.54 -14.07 -9.85
C LYS A 105 13.24 -12.74 -10.18
N LEU A 106 12.78 -11.62 -9.62
CA LEU A 106 13.41 -10.32 -9.87
C LEU A 106 14.84 -10.26 -9.30
N ILE A 107 15.09 -10.96 -8.20
CA ILE A 107 16.43 -11.10 -7.63
C ILE A 107 17.26 -12.06 -8.48
N TYR A 108 16.69 -13.21 -8.85
CA TYR A 108 17.35 -14.18 -9.72
C TYR A 108 17.85 -13.57 -11.03
N ASP A 109 16.98 -12.84 -11.74
CA ASP A 109 17.31 -12.20 -13.02
C ASP A 109 18.35 -11.07 -12.82
N THR A 110 18.31 -10.36 -11.68
CA THR A 110 19.32 -9.35 -11.32
C THR A 110 20.69 -10.01 -11.07
N ILE A 111 20.75 -11.17 -10.41
CA ILE A 111 21.99 -11.93 -10.18
C ILE A 111 22.55 -12.44 -11.51
N LYS A 112 21.73 -13.11 -12.33
CA LYS A 112 22.17 -13.66 -13.63
C LYS A 112 22.65 -12.60 -14.61
N SER A 113 22.05 -11.42 -14.62
CA SER A 113 22.45 -10.32 -15.53
C SER A 113 23.71 -9.58 -15.09
N GLY A 114 24.22 -9.82 -13.87
CA GLY A 114 25.36 -9.08 -13.33
C GLY A 114 25.07 -7.58 -13.12
N SER A 115 23.79 -7.20 -13.01
CA SER A 115 23.39 -5.80 -12.90
C SER A 115 23.90 -5.16 -11.59
N PRO A 116 24.32 -3.88 -11.58
CA PRO A 116 24.68 -3.18 -10.35
C PRO A 116 23.47 -3.12 -9.40
N GLY A 117 23.62 -3.71 -8.20
CA GLY A 117 22.52 -3.91 -7.24
C GLY A 117 22.44 -5.32 -6.64
N THR A 118 23.36 -6.21 -7.02
CA THR A 118 23.50 -7.59 -6.50
C THR A 118 24.33 -7.71 -5.22
N THR A 119 25.02 -6.63 -4.82
CA THR A 119 25.83 -6.61 -3.59
C THR A 119 24.93 -6.89 -2.38
N GLY A 120 25.14 -7.99 -1.67
CA GLY A 120 24.30 -8.48 -0.56
C GLY A 120 23.48 -9.74 -0.88
N PHE A 121 23.30 -10.11 -2.15
CA PHE A 121 22.69 -11.38 -2.58
C PHE A 121 23.74 -12.38 -3.11
N GLU A 122 25.01 -12.19 -2.77
CA GLU A 122 26.02 -13.22 -3.03
C GLU A 122 25.56 -14.55 -2.41
N ASP A 123 25.85 -15.65 -3.08
CA ASP A 123 25.46 -17.00 -2.64
C ASP A 123 23.95 -17.28 -2.51
N CYS A 124 23.07 -16.32 -2.83
CA CYS A 124 21.62 -16.54 -2.74
C CYS A 124 21.08 -17.51 -3.80
N MET A 125 21.84 -17.75 -4.87
CA MET A 125 21.47 -18.69 -5.93
C MET A 125 21.22 -20.11 -5.40
N ARG A 126 21.85 -20.49 -4.28
CA ARG A 126 21.68 -21.82 -3.65
C ARG A 126 20.29 -22.06 -3.05
N PHE A 127 19.56 -20.99 -2.73
CA PHE A 127 18.22 -21.10 -2.15
C PHE A 127 17.15 -21.33 -3.22
N PHE A 128 17.44 -21.02 -4.49
CA PHE A 128 16.48 -21.23 -5.56
C PHE A 128 16.35 -22.73 -5.88
N PRO A 129 15.12 -23.27 -5.97
CA PRO A 129 14.94 -24.68 -6.29
C PRO A 129 15.57 -25.03 -7.66
N PRO A 130 16.25 -26.19 -7.78
CA PRO A 130 16.89 -26.63 -9.02
C PRO A 130 15.94 -26.64 -10.22
N GLU A 131 14.68 -27.02 -9.98
CA GLU A 131 13.62 -27.16 -10.99
C GLU A 131 13.25 -25.82 -11.65
N ILE A 132 13.40 -24.72 -10.92
CA ILE A 132 13.09 -23.35 -11.39
C ILE A 132 14.26 -22.74 -12.17
N SER A 133 15.46 -23.30 -12.05
CA SER A 133 16.66 -22.76 -12.71
C SER A 133 16.64 -22.92 -14.23
N GLY A 134 15.79 -23.82 -14.75
CA GLY A 134 15.70 -24.16 -16.19
C GLY A 134 14.58 -23.43 -16.96
N SER A 135 13.43 -23.11 -16.36
CA SER A 135 12.37 -22.39 -17.07
C SER A 135 11.40 -21.67 -16.12
N TRP A 136 11.59 -20.36 -15.98
CA TRP A 136 10.61 -19.47 -15.31
C TRP A 136 9.33 -19.26 -16.13
N THR A 137 9.18 -19.97 -17.26
CA THR A 137 8.11 -19.82 -18.24
C THR A 137 7.61 -21.20 -18.67
N GLY A 138 6.29 -21.40 -18.82
CA GLY A 138 5.76 -22.59 -19.47
C GLY A 138 5.70 -23.87 -18.63
N GLY A 139 5.20 -23.77 -17.40
CA GLY A 139 4.81 -24.90 -16.54
C GLY A 139 3.37 -24.76 -16.03
N ASP A 140 3.03 -25.48 -14.96
CA ASP A 140 1.74 -25.39 -14.22
C ASP A 140 1.48 -24.01 -13.56
N GLY A 141 2.47 -23.12 -13.59
CA GLY A 141 2.41 -21.79 -12.98
C GLY A 141 2.98 -21.74 -11.56
N ALA A 142 3.72 -22.77 -11.12
CA ALA A 142 4.33 -22.83 -9.78
C ALA A 142 5.19 -21.60 -9.43
N TRP A 143 5.75 -20.89 -10.42
CA TRP A 143 6.53 -19.67 -10.18
C TRP A 143 5.72 -18.60 -9.43
N VAL A 144 4.41 -18.51 -9.68
CA VAL A 144 3.48 -17.57 -9.03
C VAL A 144 3.45 -17.78 -7.52
N GLU A 145 3.56 -19.04 -7.09
CA GLU A 145 3.48 -19.46 -5.69
C GLU A 145 4.78 -19.17 -4.93
N LEU A 146 5.84 -18.76 -5.61
CA LEU A 146 7.10 -18.34 -4.98
C LEU A 146 7.03 -16.93 -4.39
N SER A 147 5.96 -16.18 -4.64
CA SER A 147 5.72 -14.86 -4.02
C SER A 147 4.33 -14.79 -3.41
N GLY A 148 4.25 -14.44 -2.13
CA GLY A 148 2.97 -14.35 -1.44
C GLY A 148 2.02 -13.34 -2.10
N LYS A 149 2.54 -12.16 -2.46
CA LYS A 149 1.76 -11.14 -3.18
C LYS A 149 1.30 -11.63 -4.56
N MET A 150 2.16 -12.31 -5.31
CA MET A 150 1.81 -12.82 -6.64
C MET A 150 0.79 -13.96 -6.55
N HIS A 151 0.89 -14.81 -5.52
CA HIS A 151 -0.06 -15.88 -5.26
C HIS A 151 -1.46 -15.34 -4.92
N VAL A 152 -1.55 -14.36 -4.02
CA VAL A 152 -2.81 -13.66 -3.73
C VAL A 152 -3.37 -12.98 -4.98
N LEU A 153 -2.53 -12.27 -5.74
CA LEU A 153 -2.94 -11.63 -6.98
C LEU A 153 -3.50 -12.63 -8.00
N ALA A 154 -2.85 -13.78 -8.18
CA ALA A 154 -3.29 -14.79 -9.15
C ALA A 154 -4.66 -15.38 -8.80
N ARG A 155 -4.91 -15.65 -7.51
CA ARG A 155 -6.24 -16.08 -7.02
C ARG A 155 -7.29 -14.99 -7.20
N LEU A 156 -6.94 -13.75 -6.89
CA LEU A 156 -7.81 -12.58 -7.09
C LEU A 156 -8.24 -12.46 -8.55
N LEU A 157 -7.29 -12.49 -9.48
CA LEU A 157 -7.59 -12.41 -10.92
C LEU A 157 -8.44 -13.59 -11.39
N ALA A 158 -8.20 -14.81 -10.89
CA ALA A 158 -8.98 -15.98 -11.23
C ALA A 158 -10.44 -15.86 -10.77
N HIS A 159 -10.66 -15.50 -9.50
CA HIS A 159 -12.00 -15.31 -8.97
C HIS A 159 -12.74 -14.15 -9.63
N LEU A 160 -12.05 -13.05 -9.94
CA LEU A 160 -12.64 -11.95 -10.70
C LEU A 160 -13.12 -12.40 -12.07
N ARG A 161 -12.26 -13.05 -12.85
CA ARG A 161 -12.63 -13.47 -14.21
C ARG A 161 -13.76 -14.52 -14.22
N GLN A 162 -13.86 -15.33 -13.17
CA GLN A 162 -14.88 -16.38 -13.06
C GLN A 162 -16.23 -15.88 -12.51
N ARG A 163 -16.22 -14.91 -11.60
CA ARG A 163 -17.41 -14.54 -10.81
C ARG A 163 -17.98 -13.17 -11.17
N THR A 164 -17.24 -12.31 -11.86
CA THR A 164 -17.69 -10.95 -12.20
C THR A 164 -17.32 -10.56 -13.63
N ASP A 165 -17.88 -9.45 -14.08
CA ASP A 165 -17.52 -8.74 -15.31
C ASP A 165 -16.64 -7.50 -15.00
N ASP A 166 -15.99 -7.50 -13.84
CA ASP A 166 -15.15 -6.39 -13.39
C ASP A 166 -13.84 -6.35 -14.17
N ARG A 167 -13.33 -5.12 -14.38
CA ARG A 167 -11.98 -4.90 -14.92
C ARG A 167 -11.08 -4.35 -13.84
N ILE A 168 -9.80 -4.71 -13.93
CA ILE A 168 -8.82 -4.43 -12.88
C ILE A 168 -7.61 -3.67 -13.41
N VAL A 169 -7.17 -2.67 -12.66
CA VAL A 169 -5.92 -1.93 -12.91
C VAL A 169 -4.85 -2.45 -11.96
N LEU A 170 -3.73 -2.93 -12.48
CA LEU A 170 -2.58 -3.36 -11.69
C LEU A 170 -1.49 -2.30 -11.76
N VAL A 171 -1.14 -1.74 -10.61
CA VAL A 171 -0.17 -0.67 -10.49
C VAL A 171 1.08 -1.18 -9.80
N SER A 172 2.24 -0.90 -10.39
CA SER A 172 3.55 -1.13 -9.76
C SER A 172 4.50 0.04 -10.05
N ASN A 173 5.41 0.28 -9.12
CA ASN A 173 6.51 1.23 -9.29
C ASN A 173 7.65 0.67 -10.15
N TYR A 174 7.66 -0.65 -10.42
CA TYR A 174 8.73 -1.35 -11.14
C TYR A 174 8.22 -1.97 -12.45
N THR A 175 8.83 -1.58 -13.56
CA THR A 175 8.49 -2.15 -14.88
C THR A 175 8.76 -3.65 -14.96
N GLN A 176 9.78 -4.15 -14.26
CA GLN A 176 10.09 -5.58 -14.18
C GLN A 176 8.95 -6.38 -13.50
N THR A 177 8.26 -5.79 -12.52
CA THR A 177 7.06 -6.40 -11.94
C THR A 177 5.90 -6.41 -12.94
N LEU A 178 5.75 -5.35 -13.75
CA LEU A 178 4.76 -5.34 -14.84
C LEU A 178 5.05 -6.41 -15.90
N ASP A 179 6.32 -6.75 -16.12
CA ASP A 179 6.71 -7.87 -17.00
C ASP A 179 6.20 -9.22 -16.44
N LEU A 180 6.27 -9.41 -15.12
CA LEU A 180 5.70 -10.58 -14.44
C LEU A 180 4.16 -10.62 -14.54
N PHE A 181 3.49 -9.48 -14.35
CA PHE A 181 2.03 -9.42 -14.55
C PHE A 181 1.63 -9.75 -15.98
N ALA A 182 2.37 -9.22 -16.96
CA ALA A 182 2.15 -9.54 -18.37
C ALA A 182 2.37 -11.04 -18.64
N GLN A 183 3.40 -11.65 -18.04
CA GLN A 183 3.61 -13.08 -18.11
C GLN A 183 2.43 -13.87 -17.55
N LEU A 184 1.99 -13.55 -16.33
CA LEU A 184 0.81 -14.17 -15.69
C LEU A 184 -0.43 -14.06 -16.58
N CYS A 185 -0.68 -12.87 -17.14
CA CYS A 185 -1.83 -12.65 -18.02
C CYS A 185 -1.74 -13.50 -19.30
N ARG A 186 -0.56 -13.63 -19.92
CA ARG A 186 -0.37 -14.49 -21.10
C ARG A 186 -0.61 -15.96 -20.78
N GLU A 187 -0.04 -16.46 -19.69
CA GLU A 187 -0.17 -17.87 -19.28
C GLU A 187 -1.62 -18.24 -18.93
N ARG A 188 -2.36 -17.34 -18.26
CA ARG A 188 -3.76 -17.54 -17.91
C ARG A 188 -4.76 -17.09 -18.98
N ARG A 189 -4.27 -16.61 -20.14
CA ARG A 189 -5.07 -16.10 -21.27
C ARG A 189 -6.01 -14.94 -20.87
N TYR A 190 -5.53 -14.07 -19.99
CA TYR A 190 -6.21 -12.84 -19.61
C TYR A 190 -5.93 -11.71 -20.61
N PRO A 191 -6.95 -11.11 -21.25
CA PRO A 191 -6.77 -9.91 -22.05
C PRO A 191 -6.22 -8.77 -21.21
N TYR A 192 -5.11 -8.17 -21.66
CA TYR A 192 -4.48 -7.08 -20.93
C TYR A 192 -3.96 -5.97 -21.84
N LEU A 193 -3.95 -4.76 -21.29
CA LEU A 193 -3.30 -3.58 -21.85
C LEU A 193 -2.17 -3.16 -20.92
N ARG A 194 -1.14 -2.52 -21.46
CA ARG A 194 -0.01 -2.01 -20.67
C ARG A 194 0.32 -0.59 -21.05
N LEU A 195 0.47 0.26 -20.03
CA LEU A 195 0.92 1.64 -20.15
C LEU A 195 2.08 1.88 -19.17
N ASP A 196 3.24 2.14 -19.74
CA ASP A 196 4.44 2.53 -19.00
C ASP A 196 5.17 3.70 -19.71
N GLY A 197 6.36 4.05 -19.21
CA GLY A 197 7.15 5.16 -19.73
C GLY A 197 7.57 5.02 -21.20
N THR A 198 7.59 3.79 -21.73
CA THR A 198 7.95 3.52 -23.14
C THR A 198 6.78 3.74 -24.10
N THR A 199 5.56 3.86 -23.57
CA THR A 199 4.35 4.05 -24.38
C THR A 199 4.27 5.48 -24.92
N SER A 200 4.28 5.63 -26.25
CA SER A 200 4.15 6.93 -26.92
C SER A 200 2.85 7.65 -26.55
N ILE A 201 2.90 8.98 -26.45
CA ILE A 201 1.75 9.82 -26.05
C ILE A 201 0.52 9.54 -26.91
N SER A 202 0.70 9.39 -28.22
CA SER A 202 -0.38 9.09 -29.18
C SER A 202 -1.07 7.74 -28.96
N LYS A 203 -0.39 6.76 -28.36
CA LYS A 203 -0.95 5.44 -28.06
C LYS A 203 -1.67 5.41 -26.71
N ARG A 204 -1.27 6.26 -25.75
CA ARG A 204 -1.83 6.28 -24.39
C ARG A 204 -3.35 6.43 -24.39
N GLN A 205 -3.87 7.44 -25.10
CA GLN A 205 -5.32 7.66 -25.15
C GLN A 205 -6.07 6.50 -25.84
N LYS A 206 -5.47 5.85 -26.85
CA LYS A 206 -6.07 4.69 -27.52
C LYS A 206 -6.23 3.51 -26.57
N LEU A 207 -5.21 3.23 -25.74
CA LEU A 207 -5.28 2.19 -24.72
C LEU A 207 -6.33 2.50 -23.67
N VAL A 208 -6.39 3.75 -23.20
CA VAL A 208 -7.40 4.20 -22.23
C VAL A 208 -8.82 4.04 -22.80
N ASN A 209 -9.06 4.52 -24.02
CA ASN A 209 -10.38 4.40 -24.65
C ASN A 209 -10.79 2.94 -24.82
N ARG A 210 -9.85 2.08 -25.23
CA ARG A 210 -10.09 0.63 -25.35
C ARG A 210 -10.42 -0.03 -24.02
N PHE A 211 -9.75 0.37 -22.94
CA PHE A 211 -10.03 -0.14 -21.59
C PHE A 211 -11.37 0.34 -21.03
N ASN A 212 -11.84 1.53 -21.43
CA ASN A 212 -13.13 2.07 -20.98
C ASN A 212 -14.31 1.60 -21.83
N ASP A 213 -14.06 1.00 -23.00
CA ASP A 213 -15.09 0.48 -23.88
C ASP A 213 -15.62 -0.86 -23.36
N SER A 214 -16.86 -0.86 -22.86
CA SER A 214 -17.53 -2.05 -22.31
C SER A 214 -17.79 -3.14 -23.34
N THR A 215 -17.74 -2.83 -24.64
CA THR A 215 -17.96 -3.80 -25.72
C THR A 215 -16.73 -4.67 -26.02
N LYS A 216 -15.55 -4.26 -25.54
CA LYS A 216 -14.30 -5.01 -25.72
C LYS A 216 -14.10 -6.03 -24.59
N ASP A 217 -13.56 -7.20 -24.90
CA ASP A 217 -13.10 -8.14 -23.86
C ASP A 217 -11.71 -7.73 -23.36
N GLU A 218 -11.64 -6.61 -22.64
CA GLU A 218 -10.46 -6.21 -21.88
C GLU A 218 -10.67 -6.55 -20.41
N PHE A 219 -9.63 -7.04 -19.73
CA PHE A 219 -9.73 -7.43 -18.33
C PHE A 219 -8.73 -6.70 -17.44
N VAL A 220 -7.44 -6.73 -17.79
CA VAL A 220 -6.36 -6.17 -16.96
C VAL A 220 -5.72 -4.94 -17.62
N PHE A 221 -5.53 -3.86 -16.85
CA PHE A 221 -4.72 -2.71 -17.27
C PHE A 221 -3.47 -2.59 -16.41
N LEU A 222 -2.31 -2.87 -16.99
CA LEU A 222 -1.00 -2.75 -16.33
C LEU A 222 -0.52 -1.30 -16.42
N LEU A 223 -0.31 -0.67 -15.27
CA LEU A 223 0.09 0.74 -15.19
C LEU A 223 1.35 0.89 -14.35
N SER A 224 2.38 1.56 -14.88
CA SER A 224 3.46 2.03 -14.02
C SER A 224 3.03 3.28 -13.26
N SER A 225 3.24 3.30 -11.94
CA SER A 225 2.85 4.41 -11.07
C SER A 225 3.34 5.78 -11.60
N LYS A 226 4.58 5.81 -12.11
CA LYS A 226 5.23 7.01 -12.66
C LYS A 226 4.79 7.39 -14.08
N ALA A 227 4.19 6.49 -14.86
CA ALA A 227 3.63 6.87 -16.17
C ALA A 227 2.29 7.62 -16.04
N GLY A 228 1.75 7.73 -14.81
CA GLY A 228 0.44 8.30 -14.48
C GLY A 228 0.35 9.83 -14.41
N GLY A 229 1.42 10.58 -14.69
CA GLY A 229 1.40 12.06 -14.65
C GLY A 229 0.41 12.73 -15.62
N CYS A 230 -0.16 11.99 -16.57
CA CYS A 230 -0.98 12.52 -17.67
C CYS A 230 -2.49 12.65 -17.40
N GLY A 231 -2.98 12.59 -16.16
CA GLY A 231 -4.41 12.86 -15.95
C GLY A 231 -5.36 11.75 -16.43
N LEU A 232 -4.88 10.51 -16.60
CA LEU A 232 -5.62 9.41 -17.24
C LEU A 232 -6.97 9.10 -16.55
N ASN A 233 -7.95 8.66 -17.32
CA ASN A 233 -9.28 8.26 -16.84
C ASN A 233 -9.53 6.77 -17.11
N LEU A 234 -9.47 5.92 -16.10
CA LEU A 234 -9.56 4.45 -16.20
C LEU A 234 -10.86 3.92 -15.58
N ILE A 235 -11.98 4.63 -15.76
CA ILE A 235 -13.30 4.31 -15.22
C ILE A 235 -13.93 3.01 -15.76
N GLY A 236 -13.37 2.42 -16.82
CA GLY A 236 -13.74 1.07 -17.26
C GLY A 236 -13.33 -0.01 -16.26
N GLY A 237 -12.32 0.27 -15.43
CA GLY A 237 -11.96 -0.53 -14.28
C GLY A 237 -12.74 -0.11 -13.05
N ASN A 238 -13.03 -1.06 -12.19
CA ASN A 238 -13.61 -0.82 -10.87
C ASN A 238 -12.85 -1.55 -9.76
N ARG A 239 -11.74 -2.21 -10.11
CA ARG A 239 -10.79 -2.77 -9.14
C ARG A 239 -9.40 -2.24 -9.42
N LEU A 240 -8.63 -1.98 -8.38
CA LEU A 240 -7.26 -1.49 -8.50
C LEU A 240 -6.37 -2.14 -7.45
N VAL A 241 -5.24 -2.70 -7.87
CA VAL A 241 -4.19 -3.21 -6.97
C VAL A 241 -2.99 -2.29 -7.04
N LEU A 242 -2.63 -1.71 -5.90
CA LEU A 242 -1.33 -1.10 -5.63
C LEU A 242 -0.41 -2.21 -5.11
N PHE A 243 0.40 -2.78 -6.01
CA PHE A 243 1.14 -4.01 -5.71
C PHE A 243 2.38 -3.78 -4.84
N ASP A 244 2.99 -2.61 -4.95
CA ASP A 244 4.12 -2.21 -4.12
C ASP A 244 3.98 -0.74 -3.68
N PRO A 245 4.26 -0.42 -2.40
CA PRO A 245 4.09 0.93 -1.88
C PRO A 245 5.19 1.87 -2.40
N ASP A 246 4.82 3.10 -2.77
CA ASP A 246 5.79 4.16 -3.06
C ASP A 246 6.26 4.85 -1.76
N TRP A 247 7.36 5.59 -1.77
CA TRP A 247 7.75 6.39 -0.59
C TRP A 247 6.90 7.65 -0.44
N ASN A 248 6.30 8.11 -1.55
CA ASN A 248 5.42 9.27 -1.58
C ASN A 248 3.96 8.81 -1.74
N PRO A 249 3.12 8.93 -0.69
CA PRO A 249 1.74 8.45 -0.73
C PRO A 249 0.86 9.20 -1.75
N ALA A 250 1.28 10.40 -2.17
CA ALA A 250 0.62 11.14 -3.24
C ALA A 250 0.61 10.37 -4.58
N ASN A 251 1.64 9.56 -4.86
CA ASN A 251 1.71 8.76 -6.07
C ASN A 251 0.62 7.67 -6.06
N ASP A 252 0.48 6.96 -4.94
CA ASP A 252 -0.53 5.91 -4.77
C ASP A 252 -1.96 6.48 -4.82
N LYS A 253 -2.19 7.61 -4.15
CA LYS A 253 -3.48 8.33 -4.20
C LYS A 253 -3.81 8.82 -5.61
N GLN A 254 -2.81 9.29 -6.35
CA GLN A 254 -2.99 9.70 -7.74
C GLN A 254 -3.36 8.52 -8.63
N ALA A 255 -2.79 7.33 -8.39
CA ALA A 255 -3.14 6.11 -9.11
C ALA A 255 -4.58 5.66 -8.80
N ALA A 256 -4.98 5.63 -7.53
CA ALA A 256 -6.36 5.32 -7.12
C ALA A 256 -7.40 6.28 -7.74
N ALA A 257 -7.08 7.58 -7.81
CA ALA A 257 -7.92 8.61 -8.41
C ALA A 257 -8.06 8.48 -9.96
N ARG A 258 -7.41 7.50 -10.59
CA ARG A 258 -7.64 7.15 -12.00
C ARG A 258 -8.88 6.28 -12.22
N VAL A 259 -9.27 5.51 -11.20
CA VAL A 259 -10.37 4.53 -11.25
C VAL A 259 -11.60 5.08 -10.53
N TRP A 260 -11.41 5.70 -9.37
CA TRP A 260 -12.48 6.38 -8.64
C TRP A 260 -12.56 7.85 -9.06
N ARG A 261 -13.22 8.08 -10.20
CA ARG A 261 -13.33 9.39 -10.86
C ARG A 261 -14.71 9.53 -11.52
N ASP A 262 -15.08 10.77 -11.85
CA ASP A 262 -16.29 11.08 -12.59
C ASP A 262 -16.46 10.20 -13.85
N GLY A 263 -17.68 9.69 -14.03
CA GLY A 263 -18.03 8.66 -15.02
C GLY A 263 -17.95 7.22 -14.52
N GLN A 264 -17.40 6.95 -13.33
CA GLN A 264 -17.47 5.64 -12.69
C GLN A 264 -18.92 5.27 -12.34
N LYS A 265 -19.32 4.03 -12.65
CA LYS A 265 -20.69 3.52 -12.40
C LYS A 265 -20.74 2.32 -11.47
N LYS A 266 -19.63 1.61 -11.29
CA LYS A 266 -19.52 0.43 -10.43
C LYS A 266 -18.88 0.81 -9.09
N ARG A 267 -19.16 0.01 -8.05
CA ARG A 267 -18.44 0.12 -6.77
C ARG A 267 -16.96 -0.16 -6.99
N VAL A 268 -16.11 0.60 -6.31
CA VAL A 268 -14.66 0.56 -6.51
C VAL A 268 -13.96 -0.15 -5.36
N TYR A 269 -13.08 -1.08 -5.69
CA TYR A 269 -12.23 -1.80 -4.73
C TYR A 269 -10.76 -1.42 -4.95
N ILE A 270 -10.09 -0.94 -3.91
CA ILE A 270 -8.67 -0.56 -3.97
C ILE A 270 -7.91 -1.44 -2.98
N TYR A 271 -7.04 -2.30 -3.50
CA TYR A 271 -6.18 -3.17 -2.70
C TYR A 271 -4.77 -2.58 -2.61
N ARG A 272 -4.24 -2.46 -1.40
CA ARG A 272 -2.85 -2.09 -1.12
C ARG A 272 -2.13 -3.32 -0.61
N PHE A 273 -1.33 -3.95 -1.45
CA PHE A 273 -0.61 -5.16 -1.05
C PHE A 273 0.66 -4.78 -0.31
N LEU A 274 0.88 -5.40 0.85
CA LEU A 274 2.09 -5.25 1.66
C LEU A 274 2.61 -6.63 2.03
N SER A 275 3.92 -6.83 1.99
CA SER A 275 4.53 -8.05 2.51
C SER A 275 4.73 -7.94 4.01
N THR A 276 4.14 -8.86 4.77
CA THR A 276 4.06 -8.83 6.23
C THR A 276 5.42 -8.93 6.90
N GLY A 277 5.67 -8.11 7.92
CA GLY A 277 6.90 -8.07 8.70
C GLY A 277 8.12 -7.56 7.92
N THR A 278 7.92 -7.00 6.73
CA THR A 278 9.01 -6.55 5.85
C THR A 278 9.15 -5.04 5.78
N ILE A 279 10.14 -4.59 4.99
CA ILE A 279 10.32 -3.19 4.62
C ILE A 279 9.05 -2.53 4.03
N GLU A 280 8.14 -3.27 3.41
CA GLU A 280 6.92 -2.69 2.82
C GLU A 280 5.97 -2.13 3.88
N GLU A 281 5.76 -2.85 5.00
CA GLU A 281 4.96 -2.34 6.12
C GLU A 281 5.61 -1.09 6.72
N LYS A 282 6.95 -1.07 6.86
CA LYS A 282 7.68 0.10 7.38
C LYS A 282 7.59 1.31 6.46
N VAL A 283 7.64 1.11 5.14
CA VAL A 283 7.42 2.17 4.14
C VAL A 283 6.00 2.72 4.28
N TYR A 284 5.00 1.84 4.41
CA TYR A 284 3.61 2.24 4.57
C TYR A 284 3.36 2.99 5.89
N GLN A 285 3.94 2.54 7.01
CA GLN A 285 3.89 3.26 8.29
C GLN A 285 4.40 4.70 8.13
N ARG A 286 5.55 4.87 7.47
CA ARG A 286 6.15 6.19 7.21
C ARG A 286 5.28 7.04 6.29
N GLN A 287 4.60 6.45 5.30
CA GLN A 287 3.62 7.17 4.48
C GLN A 287 2.52 7.75 5.37
N MET A 288 1.90 6.92 6.22
CA MET A 288 0.80 7.35 7.09
C MET A 288 1.24 8.44 8.08
N SER A 289 2.42 8.29 8.71
CA SER A 289 2.97 9.33 9.59
C SER A 289 3.20 10.64 8.86
N LYS A 290 3.71 10.59 7.61
CA LYS A 290 3.93 11.80 6.81
C LYS A 290 2.61 12.52 6.48
N GLU A 291 1.54 11.77 6.24
CA GLU A 291 0.22 12.35 5.98
C GLU A 291 -0.43 12.93 7.22
N GLY A 292 -0.33 12.25 8.37
CA GLY A 292 -0.76 12.78 9.66
C GLY A 292 -0.03 14.08 10.01
N LEU A 293 1.30 14.11 9.85
CA LEU A 293 2.12 15.30 10.09
C LEU A 293 1.81 16.44 9.11
N GLN A 294 1.52 16.15 7.83
CA GLN A 294 1.12 17.17 6.86
C GLN A 294 -0.15 17.93 7.27
N LYS A 295 -1.04 17.29 8.04
CA LYS A 295 -2.25 17.94 8.57
C LYS A 295 -1.96 18.75 9.83
N VAL A 296 -1.15 18.22 10.75
CA VAL A 296 -0.70 18.95 11.94
C VAL A 296 0.08 20.21 11.55
N ILE A 297 0.99 20.14 10.57
CA ILE A 297 1.72 21.32 10.05
C ILE A 297 0.76 22.39 9.47
N GLN A 298 -0.47 22.02 9.14
CA GLN A 298 -1.51 22.92 8.66
C GLN A 298 -2.37 23.53 9.79
N GLN A 299 -2.36 22.94 10.98
CA GLN A 299 -3.09 23.39 12.18
C GLN A 299 -2.17 23.98 13.27
N GLU A 300 -0.90 23.56 13.30
CA GLU A 300 0.14 23.97 14.23
C GLU A 300 1.42 24.22 13.42
N GLN A 301 1.64 25.47 13.03
CA GLN A 301 3.00 25.89 12.72
C GLN A 301 3.70 26.15 14.03
N VAL A 302 4.52 25.20 14.48
CA VAL A 302 5.76 25.34 15.29
C VAL A 302 6.20 23.93 15.72
N ASP A 303 7.51 23.70 15.68
CA ASP A 303 8.23 22.52 16.21
C ASP A 303 8.13 21.17 15.47
N SER A 304 8.86 21.09 14.35
CA SER A 304 9.79 19.98 14.01
C SER A 304 10.03 19.91 12.50
N VAL A 305 10.42 21.03 11.88
CA VAL A 305 11.00 20.99 10.52
C VAL A 305 12.48 20.62 10.65
N LYS A 306 12.77 19.36 11.00
CA LYS A 306 14.01 18.75 10.50
C LYS A 306 13.87 18.70 8.99
N GLY A 307 14.67 19.51 8.30
CA GLY A 307 14.63 19.65 6.86
C GLY A 307 14.57 18.31 6.15
N GLN A 308 13.60 18.17 5.25
CA GLN A 308 13.49 17.10 4.28
C GLN A 308 14.73 17.10 3.37
N GLY A 309 15.79 16.45 3.82
CA GLY A 309 16.76 15.75 2.99
C GLY A 309 16.64 14.26 3.30
N ASN A 310 16.94 13.43 2.31
CA ASN A 310 17.00 11.96 2.28
C ASN A 310 17.88 11.29 3.38
N VAL A 311 17.83 11.74 4.63
CA VAL A 311 18.70 11.28 5.71
C VAL A 311 17.88 10.46 6.69
N PHE A 312 17.91 9.14 6.51
CA PHE A 312 17.46 8.21 7.53
C PHE A 312 18.39 8.30 8.74
N SER A 313 17.86 8.33 9.96
CA SER A 313 18.70 8.13 11.15
C SER A 313 19.28 6.72 11.17
N THR A 314 20.31 6.48 11.98
CA THR A 314 20.89 5.13 12.13
C THR A 314 19.88 4.14 12.71
N GLU A 315 19.00 4.60 13.61
CA GLU A 315 17.90 3.81 14.17
C GLU A 315 16.84 3.50 13.10
N ASP A 316 16.48 4.49 12.27
CA ASP A 316 15.59 4.28 11.12
C ASP A 316 16.14 3.23 10.16
N LEU A 317 17.43 3.30 9.86
CA LEU A 317 18.08 2.33 8.98
C LEU A 317 18.07 0.93 9.59
N ARG A 318 18.35 0.80 10.89
CA ARG A 318 18.26 -0.48 11.61
C ARG A 318 16.86 -1.07 11.48
N ASP A 319 15.83 -0.26 11.76
CA ASP A 319 14.43 -0.69 11.65
C ASP A 319 14.10 -1.15 10.22
N LEU A 320 14.49 -0.40 9.18
CA LEU A 320 14.20 -0.76 7.77
C LEU A 320 14.74 -2.13 7.34
N PHE A 321 15.80 -2.62 7.98
CA PHE A 321 16.43 -3.91 7.68
C PHE A 321 16.10 -5.01 8.70
N THR A 322 15.01 -4.88 9.48
CA THR A 322 14.48 -6.02 10.26
C THR A 322 13.42 -6.81 9.49
N PHE A 323 13.20 -8.04 9.92
CA PHE A 323 12.17 -8.94 9.42
C PHE A 323 11.48 -9.65 10.59
N TYR A 324 10.15 -9.72 10.56
CA TYR A 324 9.34 -10.42 11.55
C TYR A 324 8.48 -11.48 10.86
N ASP A 325 8.83 -12.76 11.00
CA ASP A 325 8.19 -13.86 10.26
C ASP A 325 6.82 -14.29 10.84
N ASN A 326 6.67 -14.16 12.17
CA ASN A 326 5.52 -14.68 12.93
C ASN A 326 4.51 -13.60 13.35
N VAL A 327 4.45 -12.49 12.61
CA VAL A 327 3.45 -11.43 12.85
C VAL A 327 2.41 -11.44 11.74
N ARG A 328 1.15 -11.11 12.08
CA ARG A 328 0.08 -10.93 11.09
C ARG A 328 0.17 -9.59 10.37
N SER A 329 0.59 -8.55 11.09
CA SER A 329 0.91 -7.22 10.56
C SER A 329 1.73 -6.47 11.60
N GLU A 330 2.92 -6.02 11.23
CA GLU A 330 3.75 -5.15 12.08
C GLU A 330 3.03 -3.81 12.35
N ILE A 331 2.25 -3.31 11.38
CA ILE A 331 1.43 -2.10 11.54
C ILE A 331 0.43 -2.29 12.68
N HIS A 332 -0.30 -3.40 12.67
CA HIS A 332 -1.29 -3.70 13.70
C HIS A 332 -0.68 -3.86 15.09
N GLU A 333 0.42 -4.61 15.22
CA GLU A 333 1.13 -4.78 16.51
C GLU A 333 1.58 -3.44 17.10
N LYS A 334 2.14 -2.56 16.26
CA LYS A 334 2.60 -1.22 16.69
C LYS A 334 1.44 -0.28 17.06
N MET A 335 0.26 -0.44 16.46
CA MET A 335 -0.93 0.34 16.81
C MET A 335 -1.52 -0.02 18.18
N ASN A 336 -1.21 -1.21 18.71
CA ASN A 336 -1.67 -1.67 20.01
C ASN A 336 -3.20 -1.55 20.20
N CYS A 337 -3.96 -1.96 19.18
CA CYS A 337 -5.41 -1.72 19.07
C CYS A 337 -6.20 -2.35 20.23
N ASN A 338 -6.95 -1.54 20.96
CA ASN A 338 -7.76 -2.01 22.10
C ASN A 338 -8.99 -2.83 21.65
N ARG A 339 -9.56 -2.54 20.46
CA ARG A 339 -10.74 -3.27 19.94
C ARG A 339 -10.42 -4.74 19.70
N CYS A 340 -9.28 -5.02 19.05
CA CYS A 340 -8.83 -6.38 18.77
C CYS A 340 -8.45 -7.17 20.02
N LYS A 341 -7.99 -6.50 21.09
CA LYS A 341 -7.67 -7.16 22.37
C LYS A 341 -8.94 -7.63 23.07
N ASN A 342 -9.97 -6.79 23.09
CA ASN A 342 -11.24 -7.10 23.74
C ASN A 342 -11.98 -8.24 23.02
N ASP A 343 -11.93 -8.28 21.69
CA ASP A 343 -12.52 -9.35 20.87
C ASP A 343 -11.84 -10.72 21.06
N GLY A 344 -10.65 -10.77 21.68
CA GLY A 344 -9.93 -11.99 22.03
C GLY A 344 -10.26 -12.53 23.44
N SER A 345 -10.79 -11.68 24.33
CA SER A 345 -11.15 -12.05 25.72
C SER A 345 -12.57 -12.60 25.88
N GLU A 346 -13.44 -12.50 24.86
CA GLU A 346 -14.85 -12.94 24.94
C GLU A 346 -15.06 -14.46 24.79
N ASN A 347 -14.01 -15.28 24.87
CA ASN A 347 -14.12 -16.75 24.72
C ASN A 347 -13.85 -17.55 26.01
N ILE A 348 -13.97 -16.94 27.19
CA ILE A 348 -14.02 -17.68 28.47
C ILE A 348 -15.08 -17.04 29.38
N GLY A 349 -16.24 -17.69 29.51
CA GLY A 349 -17.20 -17.40 30.58
C GLY A 349 -18.64 -17.35 30.11
N GLU A 350 -19.42 -18.29 30.60
CA GLU A 350 -20.86 -18.43 30.45
C GLU A 350 -21.65 -17.20 30.93
N GLN A 351 -22.86 -17.09 30.38
CA GLN A 351 -24.04 -16.34 30.86
C GLN A 351 -23.89 -15.58 32.19
N GLU A 352 -24.05 -14.26 32.13
CA GLU A 352 -24.89 -13.54 33.11
C GLU A 352 -25.48 -12.27 32.48
N ARG A 353 -26.81 -12.24 32.42
CA ARG A 353 -27.60 -11.04 32.10
C ARG A 353 -27.51 -10.10 33.30
N CYS A 354 -27.04 -8.87 33.08
CA CYS A 354 -27.31 -7.76 33.98
C CYS A 354 -27.93 -6.62 33.17
N GLU A 355 -29.25 -6.47 33.34
CA GLU A 355 -29.98 -5.26 33.01
C GLU A 355 -29.43 -4.11 33.87
N SER A 356 -29.10 -3.00 33.24
CA SER A 356 -28.95 -1.71 33.91
C SER A 356 -29.37 -0.63 32.92
N GLU A 357 -30.62 -0.20 33.05
CA GLU A 357 -31.10 1.04 32.45
C GLU A 357 -30.36 2.22 33.08
N ASN A 358 -29.80 3.10 32.25
CA ASN A 358 -29.89 4.54 32.46
C ASN A 358 -29.51 5.29 31.19
N GLY A 359 -30.48 6.05 30.68
CA GLY A 359 -30.35 6.81 29.46
C GLY A 359 -29.39 7.99 29.56
N SER A 360 -28.64 8.20 28.48
CA SER A 360 -28.19 9.52 28.06
C SER A 360 -28.35 9.60 26.55
N SER A 361 -29.12 10.58 26.13
CA SER A 361 -29.44 10.92 24.75
C SER A 361 -28.17 11.23 23.94
N GLY A 362 -27.78 10.32 23.06
CA GLY A 362 -26.84 10.54 21.98
C GLY A 362 -27.37 9.78 20.77
N SER A 363 -27.54 10.46 19.64
CA SER A 363 -27.98 9.87 18.39
C SER A 363 -26.93 8.88 17.87
N ASP A 364 -27.04 7.61 18.24
CA ASP A 364 -26.31 6.51 17.62
C ASP A 364 -26.85 6.30 16.20
N GLN A 365 -26.29 7.04 15.24
CA GLN A 365 -26.38 6.64 13.84
C GLN A 365 -25.46 5.45 13.64
N GLU A 366 -26.00 4.25 13.84
CA GLU A 366 -25.46 2.98 13.34
C GLU A 366 -25.29 3.08 11.81
N VAL A 367 -24.12 3.50 11.35
CA VAL A 367 -23.69 3.31 9.97
C VAL A 367 -22.88 2.01 9.94
N SER A 368 -23.56 0.87 10.08
CA SER A 368 -22.92 -0.44 10.25
C SER A 368 -22.23 -0.99 8.99
N ASP A 369 -22.63 -0.53 7.79
CA ASP A 369 -22.07 -0.99 6.52
C ASP A 369 -21.89 0.16 5.51
N ILE A 370 -20.76 0.86 5.60
CA ILE A 370 -20.45 1.98 4.73
C ILE A 370 -20.31 1.50 3.29
N GLY A 371 -21.24 1.93 2.43
CA GLY A 371 -21.24 1.53 1.03
C GLY A 371 -21.81 0.14 0.77
N GLY A 372 -22.40 -0.54 1.76
CA GLY A 372 -23.11 -1.81 1.59
C GLY A 372 -22.21 -3.01 1.25
N PHE A 373 -20.90 -2.89 1.48
CA PHE A 373 -19.93 -3.89 1.05
C PHE A 373 -20.02 -5.17 1.89
N ALA A 374 -20.17 -5.06 3.21
CA ALA A 374 -20.26 -6.20 4.11
C ALA A 374 -21.55 -7.00 3.90
N GLY A 375 -22.66 -6.33 3.62
CA GLY A 375 -23.94 -6.96 3.28
C GLY A 375 -23.88 -7.71 1.96
N ILE A 376 -23.26 -7.12 0.92
CA ILE A 376 -23.05 -7.79 -0.38
C ILE A 376 -22.11 -9.00 -0.23
N ALA A 377 -21.09 -8.89 0.61
CA ALA A 377 -20.16 -9.97 0.89
C ALA A 377 -20.73 -11.03 1.87
N GLY A 378 -21.91 -10.80 2.45
CA GLY A 378 -22.56 -11.73 3.37
C GLY A 378 -21.86 -11.87 4.74
N CYS A 379 -21.08 -10.87 5.14
CA CYS A 379 -20.34 -10.88 6.41
C CYS A 379 -20.86 -9.91 7.47
N LEU A 380 -21.80 -9.00 7.12
CA LEU A 380 -22.26 -7.91 8.00
C LEU A 380 -22.65 -8.36 9.41
N ASP A 381 -23.49 -9.40 9.52
CA ASP A 381 -24.00 -9.88 10.82
C ASP A 381 -22.96 -10.68 11.61
N LYS A 382 -21.83 -11.02 10.99
CA LYS A 382 -20.74 -11.81 11.60
C LYS A 382 -19.58 -10.93 12.10
N LEU A 383 -19.60 -9.63 11.79
CA LEU A 383 -18.49 -8.74 12.11
C LEU A 383 -18.41 -8.49 13.61
N LYS A 384 -17.23 -8.74 14.18
CA LYS A 384 -16.87 -8.32 15.53
C LYS A 384 -16.68 -6.81 15.64
N SER A 385 -16.49 -6.32 16.87
CA SER A 385 -16.30 -4.88 17.13
C SER A 385 -15.04 -4.33 16.45
N SER A 386 -13.96 -5.12 16.37
CA SER A 386 -12.73 -4.72 15.70
C SER A 386 -12.83 -4.72 14.18
N GLU A 387 -13.73 -5.54 13.64
CA GLU A 387 -13.92 -5.74 12.20
C GLU A 387 -14.86 -4.68 11.59
N LYS A 388 -15.63 -3.97 12.42
CA LYS A 388 -16.44 -2.83 11.99
C LYS A 388 -15.58 -1.58 11.88
N GLN A 389 -15.74 -0.86 10.77
CA GLN A 389 -15.13 0.46 10.58
C GLN A 389 -15.85 1.50 11.45
N VAL A 390 -15.10 2.39 12.08
CA VAL A 390 -15.64 3.47 12.92
C VAL A 390 -15.78 4.74 12.08
N GLY A 391 -17.03 5.10 11.76
CA GLY A 391 -17.33 6.30 10.97
C GLY A 391 -16.68 6.27 9.58
N SER A 392 -16.34 7.44 9.05
CA SER A 392 -15.62 7.59 7.77
C SER A 392 -14.16 8.02 8.04
N PRO A 393 -13.29 7.10 8.47
CA PRO A 393 -11.94 7.44 8.88
C PRO A 393 -11.11 7.92 7.70
N LEU A 394 -10.09 8.70 8.04
CA LEU A 394 -9.08 9.11 7.09
C LEU A 394 -8.17 7.93 6.74
N GLU A 395 -7.44 8.02 5.62
CA GLU A 395 -6.56 6.91 5.20
C GLU A 395 -5.43 6.66 6.19
N GLU A 396 -4.96 7.70 6.89
CA GLU A 396 -3.93 7.60 7.91
C GLU A 396 -4.43 7.11 9.29
N ASP A 397 -5.74 7.11 9.54
CA ASP A 397 -6.32 6.67 10.82
C ASP A 397 -6.65 5.17 10.78
N LEU A 398 -5.61 4.34 10.68
CA LEU A 398 -5.73 2.90 10.60
C LEU A 398 -6.36 2.28 11.87
N ILE A 399 -6.39 2.99 13.01
CA ILE A 399 -7.03 2.51 14.25
C ILE A 399 -8.54 2.40 14.10
N SER A 400 -9.15 3.30 13.32
CA SER A 400 -10.59 3.35 13.08
C SER A 400 -11.06 2.47 11.90
N TRP A 401 -10.13 1.83 11.17
CA TRP A 401 -10.45 0.91 10.08
C TRP A 401 -10.97 -0.44 10.59
N GLY A 402 -11.67 -1.20 9.76
CA GLY A 402 -11.99 -2.60 10.06
C GLY A 402 -10.74 -3.47 10.09
N HIS A 403 -10.53 -4.23 11.17
CA HIS A 403 -9.36 -5.10 11.36
C HIS A 403 -9.77 -6.56 11.17
N HIS A 404 -9.50 -7.11 9.98
CA HIS A 404 -9.92 -8.44 9.57
C HIS A 404 -8.75 -9.44 9.62
N PHE A 405 -8.88 -10.47 10.45
CA PHE A 405 -7.89 -11.56 10.55
C PHE A 405 -8.35 -12.87 9.91
N LEU A 406 -9.65 -12.96 9.59
CA LEU A 406 -10.26 -14.11 8.95
C LEU A 406 -10.84 -13.65 7.62
N SER A 407 -10.72 -14.47 6.60
CA SER A 407 -11.24 -14.15 5.27
C SER A 407 -12.75 -13.92 5.30
N GLU A 408 -13.49 -14.67 6.11
CA GLU A 408 -14.96 -14.58 6.20
C GLU A 408 -15.50 -13.23 6.66
N SER A 409 -14.71 -12.42 7.37
CA SER A 409 -15.13 -11.09 7.81
C SER A 409 -14.79 -9.98 6.81
N VAL A 410 -14.02 -10.27 5.77
CA VAL A 410 -13.59 -9.26 4.78
C VAL A 410 -14.79 -8.80 3.94
N PRO A 411 -15.09 -7.49 3.84
CA PRO A 411 -16.23 -6.95 3.09
C PRO A 411 -16.02 -6.92 1.56
N ASP A 412 -15.39 -7.94 0.98
CA ASP A 412 -15.24 -8.14 -0.47
C ASP A 412 -15.23 -9.64 -0.79
N ALA A 413 -16.34 -10.16 -1.29
CA ALA A 413 -16.52 -11.58 -1.61
C ALA A 413 -15.43 -12.16 -2.54
N ILE A 414 -14.82 -11.33 -3.39
CA ILE A 414 -13.73 -11.79 -4.27
C ILE A 414 -12.43 -11.91 -3.49
N LEU A 415 -12.12 -10.95 -2.62
CA LEU A 415 -10.96 -11.05 -1.74
C LEU A 415 -11.13 -12.19 -0.72
N GLN A 416 -12.32 -12.39 -0.16
CA GLN A 416 -12.64 -13.54 0.71
C GLN A 416 -12.27 -14.87 0.04
N ALA A 417 -12.69 -15.07 -1.21
CA ALA A 417 -12.40 -16.28 -1.97
C ALA A 417 -10.93 -16.41 -2.37
N SER A 418 -10.21 -15.27 -2.44
CA SER A 418 -8.80 -15.21 -2.82
C SER A 418 -7.84 -15.33 -1.64
N ALA A 419 -8.36 -15.29 -0.40
CA ALA A 419 -7.61 -15.57 0.79
C ALA A 419 -7.22 -17.06 0.83
N GLY A 420 -5.97 -17.34 1.19
CA GLY A 420 -5.50 -18.71 1.39
C GLY A 420 -5.82 -19.20 2.79
N GLY A 421 -5.52 -20.47 3.07
CA GLY A 421 -5.50 -20.98 4.43
C GLY A 421 -4.25 -20.61 5.23
N GLU A 422 -3.34 -19.81 4.66
CA GLU A 422 -2.00 -19.49 5.20
C GLU A 422 -1.86 -18.03 5.63
#